data_AF-A0A8S8YPM8-F1
#
_entry.id   AF-A0A8S8YPM8-F1
#
_cell.length_a   1.000
_cell.length_b   1.000
_cell.length_c   1.000
_cell.angle_alpha   90.00
_cell.angle_beta   90.00
_cell.angle_gamma   90.00
#
_symmetry.space_group_name_H-M   'P 1'
#
loop_
_entity.id
_entity.type
_entity.pdbx_description
1 polymer ?
#
loop_
_entity_poly.entity_id
_entity_poly.type
_entity_poly.pdbx_seq_one_letter_code
_entity_poly.pdbx_strand_id
1 'polypeptide(L)'
;MPLPNQPQLESEDFDGDGRIDEFEAAFSTESTITDTSPEIPPAPSFSIPKITSLPVQEERVAPSPETIPKLPSAPVIPQQETPPEPNEHSEEPPTFWPWQQQEEWPAAEIIKQLQSAIRSAKEQNTAQATVLLDEVGPHLGNRTSLVYSVGRLLMSIGRNSEARRMVESAVKLHPDDPDLVRASEKLIS
;
A
#
# COMPACT_ATOMS: atom_id res chain seq x y z
N MET A 1 47.19 33.48 -32.26
CA MET A 1 46.65 33.73 -30.91
C MET A 1 46.12 32.40 -30.40
N PRO A 2 46.81 31.73 -29.46
CA PRO A 2 46.36 30.45 -28.91
C PRO A 2 45.28 30.68 -27.84
N LEU A 3 44.25 29.84 -27.85
CA LEU A 3 43.15 29.84 -26.87
C LEU A 3 43.68 29.49 -25.48
N PRO A 4 43.15 30.09 -24.39
CA PRO A 4 43.52 29.71 -23.03
C PRO A 4 43.08 28.27 -22.74
N ASN A 5 44.00 27.55 -22.11
CA ASN A 5 43.86 26.18 -21.61
C ASN A 5 42.56 26.03 -20.81
N GLN A 6 41.63 25.19 -21.27
CA GLN A 6 40.51 24.76 -20.43
C GLN A 6 41.07 23.89 -19.29
N PRO A 7 40.67 24.12 -18.03
CA PRO A 7 41.01 23.18 -16.97
C PRO A 7 40.37 21.84 -17.30
N GLN A 8 41.18 20.80 -17.41
CA GLN A 8 40.69 19.43 -17.44
C GLN A 8 39.98 19.19 -16.11
N LEU A 9 38.65 19.04 -16.16
CA LEU A 9 37.88 18.52 -15.04
C LEU A 9 38.32 17.06 -14.86
N GLU A 10 39.33 16.84 -14.02
CA GLU A 10 39.59 15.51 -13.45
C GLU A 10 38.33 15.14 -12.69
N SER A 11 37.72 14.01 -13.04
CA SER A 11 36.34 13.66 -12.67
C SER A 11 36.18 13.33 -11.19
N GLU A 12 37.26 13.49 -10.42
CA GLU A 12 37.43 13.14 -9.03
C GLU A 12 37.45 14.36 -8.08
N ASP A 13 37.47 15.59 -8.60
CA ASP A 13 37.34 16.84 -7.83
C ASP A 13 35.87 17.30 -7.89
N PHE A 14 35.06 16.79 -6.96
CA PHE A 14 33.60 16.97 -6.97
C PHE A 14 33.22 18.40 -6.62
N ASP A 15 33.98 19.05 -5.74
CA ASP A 15 33.68 20.39 -5.23
C ASP A 15 34.39 21.53 -5.99
N GLY A 16 35.26 21.21 -6.96
CA GLY A 16 35.82 22.18 -7.90
C GLY A 16 36.92 23.10 -7.33
N ASP A 17 37.48 22.79 -6.15
CA ASP A 17 38.62 23.53 -5.56
C ASP A 17 39.97 23.09 -6.15
N GLY A 18 39.96 22.06 -7.01
CA GLY A 18 41.15 21.47 -7.62
C GLY A 18 41.95 20.64 -6.62
N ARG A 19 41.32 20.12 -5.57
CA ARG A 19 41.93 19.37 -4.48
C ARG A 19 41.05 18.20 -4.12
N ILE A 20 41.58 16.99 -4.29
CA ILE A 20 40.92 15.75 -3.88
C ILE A 20 41.19 15.53 -2.39
N ASP A 21 40.19 15.73 -1.54
CA ASP A 21 40.27 15.47 -0.10
C ASP A 21 40.05 13.98 0.22
N GLU A 22 40.30 13.57 1.48
CA GLU A 22 40.11 12.18 1.94
C GLU A 22 38.70 11.64 1.65
N PHE A 23 37.70 12.51 1.69
CA PHE A 23 36.31 12.16 1.36
C PHE A 23 36.11 11.92 -0.15
N GLU A 24 36.81 12.65 -1.03
CA GLU A 24 36.71 12.49 -2.48
C GLU A 24 37.56 11.30 -2.96
N ALA A 25 38.71 11.09 -2.34
CA ALA A 25 39.57 9.93 -2.59
C ALA A 25 38.88 8.60 -2.28
N ALA A 26 37.91 8.58 -1.36
CA ALA A 26 37.11 7.39 -1.06
C ALA A 26 36.18 6.98 -2.23
N PHE A 27 35.86 7.92 -3.12
CA PHE A 27 35.07 7.70 -4.34
C PHE A 27 35.93 7.56 -5.59
N SER A 28 37.22 7.93 -5.56
CA SER A 28 38.17 7.65 -6.64
C SER A 28 38.37 6.14 -6.77
N THR A 29 37.61 5.55 -7.70
CA THR A 29 37.65 4.12 -7.99
C THR A 29 38.98 3.76 -8.66
N GLU A 30 40.04 3.52 -7.89
CA GLU A 30 41.03 2.50 -8.26
C GLU A 30 40.40 1.12 -8.02
N SER A 31 39.36 0.85 -8.79
CA SER A 31 38.83 -0.48 -9.01
C SER A 31 38.90 -0.65 -10.51
N THR A 32 39.98 -1.29 -10.95
CA THR A 32 40.09 -1.93 -12.25
C THR A 32 38.72 -2.46 -12.66
N ILE A 33 38.07 -1.70 -13.56
CA ILE A 33 36.91 -2.17 -14.31
C ILE A 33 37.43 -3.27 -15.23
N THR A 34 37.62 -4.47 -14.69
CA THR A 34 37.37 -5.66 -15.49
C THR A 34 35.92 -5.56 -15.93
N ASP A 35 35.75 -5.10 -17.18
CA ASP A 35 34.57 -5.26 -18.00
C ASP A 35 34.10 -6.72 -17.85
N THR A 36 33.15 -6.91 -16.94
CA THR A 36 32.35 -8.13 -16.86
C THR A 36 30.92 -7.62 -16.85
N SER A 37 30.48 -7.18 -18.03
CA SER A 37 29.07 -7.15 -18.35
C SER A 37 28.51 -8.53 -18.01
N PRO A 38 27.56 -8.68 -17.06
CA PRO A 38 26.89 -9.95 -16.88
C PRO A 38 26.09 -10.22 -18.16
N GLU A 39 26.67 -11.03 -19.05
CA GLU A 39 26.00 -11.50 -20.25
C GLU A 39 24.75 -12.27 -19.80
N ILE A 40 23.59 -11.65 -19.95
CA ILE A 40 22.31 -12.26 -19.60
C ILE A 40 22.11 -13.42 -20.59
N PRO A 41 21.94 -14.67 -20.11
CA PRO A 41 21.71 -15.79 -21.01
C PRO A 41 20.42 -15.54 -21.81
N PRO A 42 20.38 -15.88 -23.10
CA PRO A 42 19.20 -15.69 -23.93
C PRO A 42 18.01 -16.43 -23.33
N ALA A 43 16.86 -15.75 -23.26
CA ALA A 43 15.65 -16.30 -22.69
C ALA A 43 15.21 -17.58 -23.43
N PRO A 44 14.80 -18.65 -22.72
CA PRO A 44 14.27 -19.84 -23.35
C PRO A 44 12.98 -19.52 -24.09
N SER A 45 12.98 -19.72 -25.41
CA SER A 45 11.77 -19.59 -26.25
C SER A 45 10.88 -20.82 -26.07
N PHE A 46 9.81 -20.67 -25.29
CA PHE A 46 8.72 -21.63 -25.28
C PHE A 46 7.64 -21.19 -26.27
N SER A 47 7.12 -22.13 -27.05
CA SER A 47 6.00 -21.84 -27.95
C SER A 47 4.75 -21.59 -27.10
N ILE A 48 4.23 -20.36 -27.13
CA ILE A 48 2.96 -20.03 -26.49
C ILE A 48 1.84 -20.79 -27.23
N PRO A 49 1.03 -21.62 -26.54
CA PRO A 49 -0.08 -22.30 -27.18
C PRO A 49 -1.10 -21.27 -27.69
N LYS A 50 -1.35 -21.28 -29.00
CA LYS A 50 -2.31 -20.38 -29.63
C LYS A 50 -3.72 -20.90 -29.41
N ILE A 51 -4.43 -20.29 -28.47
CA ILE A 51 -5.83 -20.61 -28.19
C ILE A 51 -6.66 -20.10 -29.39
N THR A 52 -7.31 -21.01 -30.11
CA THR A 52 -8.22 -20.65 -31.20
C THR A 52 -9.58 -20.33 -30.60
N SER A 53 -9.98 -19.06 -30.63
CA SER A 53 -11.32 -18.65 -30.23
C SER A 53 -12.33 -19.14 -31.26
N LEU A 54 -13.17 -20.09 -30.87
CA LEU A 54 -14.37 -20.42 -31.63
C LEU A 54 -15.42 -19.32 -31.36
N PRO A 55 -16.07 -18.74 -32.39
CA PRO A 55 -17.18 -17.83 -32.17
C PRO A 55 -18.29 -18.59 -31.43
N VAL A 56 -18.70 -18.08 -30.27
CA VAL A 56 -19.86 -18.59 -29.56
C VAL A 56 -21.07 -18.45 -30.49
N GLN A 57 -21.57 -19.57 -30.97
CA GLN A 57 -22.84 -19.58 -31.68
C GLN A 57 -23.91 -19.40 -30.62
N GLU A 58 -24.57 -18.24 -30.63
CA GLU A 58 -25.78 -18.02 -29.86
C GLU A 58 -26.87 -18.92 -30.46
N GLU A 59 -26.92 -20.16 -29.98
CA GLU A 59 -27.96 -21.11 -30.32
C GLU A 59 -29.27 -20.59 -29.73
N ARG A 60 -30.07 -19.93 -30.58
CA ARG A 60 -31.47 -19.60 -30.28
C ARG A 60 -32.24 -20.92 -30.17
N VAL A 61 -32.30 -21.48 -28.97
CA VAL A 61 -33.08 -22.68 -28.67
C VAL A 61 -34.58 -22.33 -28.81
N ALA A 62 -35.22 -22.90 -29.83
CA ALA A 62 -36.67 -22.97 -29.92
C ALA A 62 -37.22 -23.86 -28.78
N PRO A 63 -38.41 -23.59 -28.22
CA PRO A 63 -38.91 -24.32 -27.06
C PRO A 63 -39.34 -25.74 -27.46
N SER A 64 -38.46 -26.70 -27.29
CA SER A 64 -38.80 -28.12 -27.20
C SER A 64 -38.92 -28.51 -25.72
N PRO A 65 -39.90 -29.36 -25.33
CA PRO A 65 -40.06 -29.75 -23.94
C PRO A 65 -38.88 -30.62 -23.49
N GLU A 66 -37.97 -30.04 -22.72
CA GLU A 66 -36.89 -30.77 -22.04
C GLU A 66 -37.51 -31.81 -21.09
N THR A 67 -37.36 -33.08 -21.43
CA THR A 67 -37.41 -34.15 -20.43
C THR A 67 -36.12 -34.03 -19.61
N ILE A 68 -36.20 -33.33 -18.48
CA ILE A 68 -35.14 -33.27 -17.48
C ILE A 68 -34.74 -34.70 -17.09
N PRO A 69 -33.48 -35.14 -17.32
CA PRO A 69 -33.00 -36.38 -16.73
C PRO A 69 -33.03 -36.23 -15.22
N LYS A 70 -33.72 -37.15 -14.54
CA LYS A 70 -33.87 -37.10 -13.08
C LYS A 70 -32.53 -37.41 -12.43
N LEU A 71 -31.81 -36.37 -12.02
CA LEU A 71 -30.64 -36.48 -11.15
C LEU A 71 -31.02 -37.27 -9.89
N PRO A 72 -30.17 -38.19 -9.40
CA PRO A 72 -30.41 -38.81 -8.10
C PRO A 72 -30.45 -37.70 -7.04
N SER A 73 -31.40 -37.77 -6.11
CA SER A 73 -31.41 -36.84 -4.98
C SER A 73 -30.06 -36.88 -4.29
N ALA A 74 -29.48 -35.69 -4.06
CA ALA A 74 -28.27 -35.55 -3.27
C ALA A 74 -28.47 -36.30 -1.93
N PRO A 75 -27.48 -37.05 -1.44
CA PRO A 75 -27.55 -37.65 -0.13
C PRO A 75 -27.91 -36.58 0.89
N VAL A 76 -29.01 -36.76 1.62
CA VAL A 76 -29.34 -35.91 2.76
C VAL A 76 -28.34 -36.26 3.84
N ILE A 77 -27.24 -35.52 3.88
CA ILE A 77 -26.36 -35.49 5.03
C ILE A 77 -27.24 -34.99 6.18
N PRO A 78 -27.40 -35.73 7.29
CA PRO A 78 -28.01 -35.17 8.49
C PRO A 78 -27.25 -33.88 8.77
N GLN A 79 -27.96 -32.74 8.84
CA GLN A 79 -27.38 -31.52 9.36
C GLN A 79 -27.01 -31.81 10.81
N GLN A 80 -25.82 -32.37 11.03
CA GLN A 80 -25.11 -32.14 12.26
C GLN A 80 -25.05 -30.62 12.34
N GLU A 81 -25.59 -30.06 13.41
CA GLU A 81 -25.35 -28.68 13.80
C GLU A 81 -23.83 -28.49 13.79
N THR A 82 -23.31 -28.06 12.64
CA THR A 82 -22.02 -27.42 12.56
C THR A 82 -22.14 -26.26 13.54
N PRO A 83 -21.22 -26.13 14.52
CA PRO A 83 -21.11 -24.88 15.26
C PRO A 83 -21.12 -23.77 14.21
N PRO A 84 -21.87 -22.68 14.41
CA PRO A 84 -21.95 -21.62 13.42
C PRO A 84 -20.51 -21.30 13.01
N GLU A 85 -20.20 -21.53 11.74
CA GLU A 85 -19.09 -20.87 11.10
C GLU A 85 -19.22 -19.41 11.55
N PRO A 86 -18.20 -18.82 12.20
CA PRO A 86 -18.35 -17.48 12.69
C PRO A 86 -18.68 -16.65 11.46
N ASN A 87 -19.93 -16.20 11.37
CA ASN A 87 -20.24 -15.00 10.64
C ASN A 87 -19.33 -13.95 11.29
N GLU A 88 -18.14 -13.73 10.72
CA GLU A 88 -17.27 -12.62 11.08
C GLU A 88 -17.91 -11.27 10.70
N HIS A 89 -19.17 -11.26 10.24
CA HIS A 89 -20.09 -10.18 10.51
C HIS A 89 -20.48 -10.17 12.00
N SER A 90 -19.47 -10.03 12.86
CA SER A 90 -19.71 -9.41 14.17
C SER A 90 -20.33 -8.05 13.87
N GLU A 91 -21.31 -7.66 14.66
CA GLU A 91 -21.89 -6.32 14.64
C GLU A 91 -20.76 -5.31 14.89
N GLU A 92 -20.05 -4.92 13.84
CA GLU A 92 -18.91 -4.04 13.96
C GLU A 92 -19.43 -2.71 14.52
N PRO A 93 -18.89 -2.25 15.65
CA PRO A 93 -19.23 -0.93 16.15
C PRO A 93 -18.95 0.08 15.04
N PRO A 94 -19.80 1.11 14.88
CA PRO A 94 -19.67 2.08 13.80
C PRO A 94 -18.24 2.63 13.78
N THR A 95 -17.48 2.25 12.77
CA THR A 95 -16.10 2.65 12.60
C THR A 95 -16.06 3.94 11.80
N PHE A 96 -15.30 4.93 12.29
CA PHE A 96 -15.04 6.18 11.58
C PHE A 96 -13.77 6.14 10.71
N TRP A 97 -13.01 5.06 10.74
CA TRP A 97 -11.81 4.87 9.94
C TRP A 97 -12.15 4.60 8.46
N PRO A 98 -11.26 4.99 7.52
CA PRO A 98 -11.43 4.68 6.11
C PRO A 98 -11.10 3.21 5.77
N TRP A 99 -10.64 2.42 6.75
CA TRP A 99 -10.34 0.99 6.61
C TRP A 99 -11.37 0.13 7.33
N GLN A 100 -11.69 -1.02 6.76
CA GLN A 100 -12.43 -2.07 7.44
C GLN A 100 -11.59 -2.60 8.61
N GLN A 101 -12.16 -2.65 9.80
CA GLN A 101 -11.41 -3.07 10.98
C GLN A 101 -11.32 -4.59 11.04
N GLN A 102 -10.21 -5.07 11.57
CA GLN A 102 -9.93 -6.49 11.77
C GLN A 102 -9.49 -6.70 13.22
N GLU A 103 -8.58 -7.64 13.46
CA GLU A 103 -7.96 -7.84 14.76
C GLU A 103 -7.23 -6.57 15.22
N GLU A 104 -7.52 -6.09 16.44
CA GLU A 104 -6.81 -4.95 16.99
C GLU A 104 -5.37 -5.30 17.32
N TRP A 105 -4.43 -4.45 16.91
CA TRP A 105 -3.04 -4.62 17.32
C TRP A 105 -2.79 -4.01 18.70
N PRO A 106 -1.75 -4.50 19.42
CA PRO A 106 -1.31 -3.86 20.64
C PRO A 106 -0.95 -2.38 20.39
N ALA A 107 -1.37 -1.50 21.29
CA ALA A 107 -1.14 -0.06 21.15
C ALA A 107 0.34 0.31 20.92
N ALA A 108 1.27 -0.44 21.51
CA ALA A 108 2.70 -0.25 21.31
C ALA A 108 3.14 -0.47 19.85
N GLU A 109 2.64 -1.52 19.19
CA GLU A 109 2.97 -1.80 17.79
C GLU A 109 2.30 -0.81 16.86
N ILE A 110 1.04 -0.41 17.11
CA ILE A 110 0.36 0.63 16.34
C ILE A 110 1.16 1.94 16.39
N ILE A 111 1.56 2.38 17.58
CA ILE A 111 2.31 3.63 17.75
C ILE A 111 3.67 3.55 17.06
N LYS A 112 4.39 2.43 17.21
CA LYS A 112 5.70 2.20 16.58
C LYS A 112 5.60 2.25 15.06
N GLN A 113 4.62 1.57 14.48
CA GLN A 113 4.43 1.54 13.03
C GLN A 113 3.93 2.89 12.49
N LEU A 114 3.01 3.55 13.21
CA LEU A 114 2.56 4.91 12.87
C LEU A 114 3.72 5.92 12.94
N GLN A 115 4.62 5.82 13.91
CA GLN A 115 5.82 6.65 13.98
C GLN A 115 6.76 6.41 12.80
N SER A 116 6.95 5.16 12.39
CA SER A 116 7.70 4.81 11.19
C SER A 116 7.06 5.45 9.95
N ALA A 117 5.74 5.34 9.80
CA ALA A 117 5.01 5.95 8.69
C ALA A 117 5.15 7.48 8.67
N ILE A 118 5.04 8.14 9.82
CA ILE A 118 5.24 9.58 9.95
C ILE A 118 6.69 9.97 9.60
N ARG A 119 7.68 9.20 10.02
CA ARG A 119 9.09 9.44 9.65
C ARG A 119 9.29 9.37 8.14
N SER A 120 8.80 8.32 7.49
CA SER A 120 8.86 8.17 6.04
C SER A 120 8.14 9.30 5.31
N ALA A 121 6.98 9.73 5.81
CA ALA A 121 6.26 10.88 5.24
C ALA A 121 7.07 12.19 5.35
N LYS A 122 7.78 12.40 6.47
CA LYS A 122 8.65 13.58 6.67
C LYS A 122 9.88 13.56 5.76
N GLU A 123 10.38 12.37 5.41
CA GLU A 123 11.49 12.16 4.45
C GLU A 123 11.02 12.26 2.99
N GLN A 124 9.80 12.73 2.73
CA GLN A 124 9.16 12.78 1.41
C GLN A 124 8.98 11.40 0.74
N ASN A 125 9.12 10.31 1.51
CA ASN A 125 8.87 8.95 1.04
C ASN A 125 7.40 8.57 1.25
N THR A 126 6.53 9.18 0.43
CA THR A 126 5.07 8.99 0.50
C THR A 126 4.65 7.56 0.19
N ALA A 127 5.38 6.84 -0.66
CA ALA A 127 5.11 5.45 -0.99
C ALA A 127 5.26 4.55 0.24
N GLN A 128 6.39 4.64 0.96
CA GLN A 128 6.62 3.88 2.20
C GLN A 128 5.61 4.26 3.29
N ALA A 129 5.36 5.56 3.47
CA ALA A 129 4.37 6.02 4.44
C ALA A 129 2.97 5.47 4.16
N THR A 130 2.59 5.32 2.88
CA THR A 130 1.30 4.77 2.49
C THR A 130 1.21 3.28 2.80
N VAL A 131 2.26 2.50 2.50
CA VAL A 131 2.29 1.07 2.83
C VAL A 131 2.17 0.86 4.34
N LEU A 132 3.03 1.54 5.12
CA LEU A 132 3.03 1.41 6.58
C LEU A 132 1.68 1.85 7.19
N LEU A 133 1.03 2.86 6.62
CA LEU A 133 -0.29 3.31 7.06
C LEU A 133 -1.40 2.32 6.71
N ASP A 134 -1.36 1.74 5.52
CA ASP A 134 -2.36 0.77 5.06
C ASP A 134 -2.27 -0.54 5.83
N GLU A 135 -1.06 -0.93 6.26
CA GLU A 135 -0.87 -2.06 7.16
C GLU A 135 -1.47 -1.82 8.54
N VAL A 136 -1.32 -0.63 9.14
CA VAL A 136 -1.89 -0.37 10.49
C VAL A 136 -3.38 -0.04 10.47
N GLY A 137 -3.90 0.46 9.34
CA GLY A 137 -5.26 0.99 9.22
C GLY A 137 -6.36 0.03 9.69
N PRO A 138 -6.34 -1.25 9.26
CA PRO A 138 -7.30 -2.27 9.71
C PRO A 138 -7.19 -2.63 11.20
N HIS A 139 -6.08 -2.29 11.86
CA HIS A 139 -5.78 -2.74 13.22
C HIS A 139 -5.91 -1.61 14.27
N LEU A 140 -6.50 -0.46 13.91
CA LEU A 140 -6.58 0.73 14.78
C LEU A 140 -7.61 0.58 15.92
N GLY A 141 -8.67 -0.21 15.71
CA GLY A 141 -9.79 -0.37 16.63
C GLY A 141 -10.54 0.93 16.90
N ASN A 142 -11.30 1.03 18.00
CA ASN A 142 -12.08 2.23 18.34
C ASN A 142 -11.29 3.35 19.07
N ARG A 143 -9.98 3.48 18.81
CA ARG A 143 -9.11 4.43 19.53
C ARG A 143 -9.20 5.85 18.95
N THR A 144 -10.03 6.70 19.55
CA THR A 144 -10.22 8.11 19.15
C THR A 144 -8.94 8.95 19.22
N SER A 145 -8.03 8.65 20.16
CA SER A 145 -6.77 9.39 20.34
C SER A 145 -5.84 9.33 19.12
N LEU A 146 -6.01 8.34 18.24
CA LEU A 146 -5.17 8.19 17.03
C LEU A 146 -5.70 8.99 15.85
N VAL A 147 -6.94 9.50 15.90
CA VAL A 147 -7.60 10.18 14.78
C VAL A 147 -6.78 11.37 14.29
N TYR A 148 -6.24 12.15 15.21
CA TYR A 148 -5.40 13.29 14.87
C TYR A 148 -4.12 12.86 14.14
N SER A 149 -3.39 11.89 14.69
CA SER A 149 -2.12 11.41 14.14
C SER A 149 -2.31 10.76 12.76
N VAL A 150 -3.31 9.90 12.63
CA VAL A 150 -3.67 9.24 11.36
C VAL A 150 -4.18 10.28 10.35
N GLY A 151 -5.01 11.24 10.77
CA GLY A 151 -5.51 12.31 9.91
C GLY A 151 -4.39 13.20 9.36
N ARG A 152 -3.46 13.61 10.24
CA ARG A 152 -2.24 14.34 9.84
C ARG A 152 -1.43 13.56 8.81
N LEU A 153 -1.25 12.27 9.04
CA LEU A 153 -0.46 11.42 8.15
C LEU A 153 -1.15 11.24 6.80
N LEU A 154 -2.46 10.97 6.79
CA LEU A 154 -3.29 10.90 5.58
C LEU A 154 -3.17 12.20 4.75
N MET A 155 -3.22 13.36 5.39
CA MET A 155 -3.01 14.65 4.70
C MET A 155 -1.59 14.77 4.15
N SER A 156 -0.57 14.34 4.90
CA SER A 156 0.84 14.38 4.49
C SER A 156 1.14 13.51 3.27
N ILE A 157 0.43 12.39 3.10
CA ILE A 157 0.56 11.51 1.92
C ILE A 157 -0.39 11.90 0.78
N GLY A 158 -1.18 12.96 0.93
CA GLY A 158 -2.11 13.46 -0.10
C GLY A 158 -3.53 12.91 -0.04
N ARG A 159 -3.85 12.00 0.90
CA ARG A 159 -5.19 11.43 1.14
C ARG A 159 -6.09 12.36 1.98
N ASN A 160 -6.16 13.63 1.59
CA ASN A 160 -6.86 14.67 2.34
C ASN A 160 -8.38 14.43 2.46
N SER A 161 -9.03 13.93 1.41
CA SER A 161 -10.47 13.66 1.43
C SER A 161 -10.85 12.57 2.44
N GLU A 162 -10.04 11.51 2.50
CA GLU A 162 -10.23 10.41 3.46
C GLU A 162 -10.04 10.91 4.89
N ALA A 163 -9.00 11.72 5.14
CA ALA A 163 -8.75 12.32 6.43
C ALA A 163 -9.93 13.18 6.91
N ARG A 164 -10.50 14.02 6.03
CA ARG A 164 -11.65 14.88 6.36
C ARG A 164 -12.88 14.06 6.71
N ARG A 165 -13.26 13.11 5.85
CA ARG A 165 -14.43 12.24 6.07
C ARG A 165 -14.31 11.41 7.34
N MET A 166 -13.11 10.89 7.61
CA MET A 166 -12.80 10.15 8.82
C MET A 166 -13.01 11.01 10.08
N VAL A 167 -12.46 12.23 10.09
CA VAL A 167 -12.58 13.15 11.22
C VAL A 167 -14.03 13.61 11.43
N GLU A 168 -14.76 13.95 10.36
CA GLU A 168 -16.18 14.28 10.43
C GLU A 168 -17.01 13.12 11.00
N SER A 169 -16.71 11.90 10.60
CA SER A 169 -17.36 10.68 11.11
C SER A 169 -17.02 10.45 12.59
N ALA A 170 -15.77 10.66 12.98
CA ALA A 170 -15.31 10.51 14.36
C ALA A 170 -15.99 11.49 15.31
N VAL A 171 -16.07 12.78 14.94
CA VAL A 171 -16.73 13.82 15.74
C VAL A 171 -18.23 13.55 15.88
N LYS A 172 -18.87 13.01 14.82
CA LYS A 172 -20.29 12.65 14.85
C LYS A 172 -20.59 11.48 15.79
N LEU A 173 -19.69 10.49 15.87
CA LEU A 173 -19.84 9.31 16.72
C LEU A 173 -19.46 9.60 18.17
N HIS A 174 -18.43 10.43 18.39
CA HIS A 174 -17.90 10.77 19.70
C HIS A 174 -17.83 12.29 19.91
N PRO A 175 -18.98 12.98 20.05
CA PRO A 175 -19.01 14.43 20.27
C PRO A 175 -18.50 14.85 21.66
N ASP A 176 -18.34 13.89 22.58
CA ASP A 176 -17.89 14.13 23.96
C ASP A 176 -16.36 14.29 24.07
N ASP A 177 -15.60 13.86 23.06
CA ASP A 177 -14.14 13.89 23.10
C ASP A 177 -13.59 15.24 22.62
N PRO A 178 -12.96 16.05 23.50
CA PRO A 178 -12.43 17.35 23.13
C PRO A 178 -11.21 17.26 22.20
N ASP A 179 -10.50 16.13 22.20
CA ASP A 179 -9.32 15.92 21.35
C ASP A 179 -9.74 15.77 19.88
N LEU A 180 -10.87 15.10 19.62
CA LEU A 180 -11.48 15.02 18.28
C LEU A 180 -11.96 16.37 17.76
N VAL A 181 -12.60 17.18 18.60
CA VAL A 181 -13.03 18.53 18.23
C VAL A 181 -11.81 19.36 17.82
N ARG A 182 -10.77 19.37 18.67
CA ARG A 182 -9.53 20.09 18.39
C ARG A 182 -8.81 19.54 17.15
N ALA A 183 -8.79 18.23 16.96
CA ALA A 183 -8.20 17.58 15.81
C ALA A 183 -8.92 18.01 14.52
N SER A 184 -10.26 18.06 14.55
CA SER A 184 -11.06 18.53 13.41
C SER A 184 -10.77 19.97 13.04
N GLU A 185 -10.71 20.87 14.02
CA GLU A 185 -10.32 22.25 13.77
C GLU A 185 -8.90 22.34 13.21
N LYS A 186 -7.95 21.57 13.74
CA LYS A 186 -6.54 21.62 13.30
C LYS A 186 -6.28 21.03 11.92
N LEU A 187 -7.12 20.11 11.45
CA LEU A 187 -6.95 19.42 10.17
C LEU A 187 -7.79 20.03 9.05
N ILE A 188 -8.88 20.72 9.39
CA ILE A 188 -9.83 21.28 8.43
C ILE A 188 -9.68 22.81 8.30
N SER A 189 -9.07 23.48 9.28
CA SER A 189 -8.73 24.93 9.23
C SER A 189 -7.56 25.24 8.32
#